data_AF-A0A8T5ZJK6-F1
#
_entry.id   AF-A0A8T5ZJK6-F1
#
_cell.length_a   1.000
_cell.length_b   1.000
_cell.length_c   1.000
_cell.angle_alpha   90.00
_cell.angle_beta   90.00
_cell.angle_gamma   90.00
#
_symmetry.space_group_name_H-M   'P 1'
#
loop_
_entity.id
_entity.type
_entity.pdbx_description
1 polymer ?
#
loop_
_entity_poly.entity_id
_entity_poly.type
_entity_poly.pdbx_seq_one_letter_code
_entity_poly.pdbx_strand_id
1 'polypeptide(L)'
;SLCWLDEFADPTTARKLYTAAFPLVDITVVPDDVIVQHRRVALLELIQKHIRQRDLMELIDQLVVLLVTECANDSQITALLNYILLTGDEARFKAFISELTRRMPHHRERIMTIAERIHNDGWLLGRERGRKEGKVEGERSLLRLLLQNGADPEWIQRYTGLSAEQMQALDQPLPESKRDPWIEY
;
A
#
# COMPACT_ATOMS: atom_id res chain seq x y z
N SER A 1 -3.07 38.49 19.05
CA SER A 1 -2.62 37.54 20.09
C SER A 1 -1.57 36.64 19.47
N LEU A 2 -0.53 36.18 20.19
CA LEU A 2 0.45 35.21 19.69
C LEU A 2 0.02 33.75 19.97
N CYS A 3 -1.18 33.54 20.50
CA CYS A 3 -1.71 32.22 20.82
C CYS A 3 -2.53 31.70 19.63
N TRP A 4 -1.98 30.72 18.91
CA TRP A 4 -2.62 30.10 17.74
C TRP A 4 -4.01 29.50 18.02
N LEU A 5 -4.33 29.21 19.29
CA LEU A 5 -5.65 28.73 19.72
C LEU A 5 -6.76 29.79 19.57
N ASP A 6 -6.40 31.07 19.52
CA ASP A 6 -7.35 32.17 19.28
C ASP A 6 -7.81 32.25 17.82
N GLU A 7 -7.12 31.57 16.91
CA GLU A 7 -7.40 31.60 15.46
C GLU A 7 -8.48 30.58 15.04
N PHE A 8 -8.98 29.75 15.96
CA PHE A 8 -10.08 28.81 15.67
C PHE A 8 -11.43 29.51 15.69
N ALA A 9 -12.39 28.97 14.93
CA ALA A 9 -13.78 29.44 14.94
C ALA A 9 -14.44 29.35 16.34
N ASP A 10 -13.97 28.43 17.20
CA ASP A 10 -14.30 28.37 18.62
C ASP A 10 -13.01 28.22 19.46
N PRO A 11 -12.40 29.33 19.91
CA PRO A 11 -11.18 29.31 20.72
C PRO A 11 -11.34 28.60 22.07
N THR A 12 -12.55 28.58 22.63
CA THR A 12 -12.81 27.96 23.94
C THR A 12 -12.73 26.44 23.82
N THR A 13 -13.35 25.89 22.78
CA THR A 13 -13.27 24.45 22.49
C THR A 13 -11.86 24.04 22.09
N ALA A 14 -11.17 24.84 21.26
CA ALA A 14 -9.78 24.57 20.89
C ALA A 14 -8.86 24.50 22.11
N ARG A 15 -8.96 25.45 23.05
CA ARG A 15 -8.19 25.40 24.30
C ARG A 15 -8.49 24.15 25.10
N LYS A 16 -9.77 23.82 25.34
CA LYS A 16 -10.16 22.60 26.06
C LYS A 16 -9.59 21.33 25.43
N LEU A 17 -9.61 21.24 24.10
CA LEU A 17 -9.20 20.04 23.36
C LEU A 17 -7.69 19.88 23.28
N TYR A 18 -6.94 20.98 23.05
CA TYR A 18 -5.49 20.93 22.82
C TYR A 18 -4.64 21.11 24.08
N THR A 19 -5.21 21.58 25.21
CA THR A 19 -4.46 21.70 26.47
C THR A 19 -4.84 20.64 27.50
N ALA A 20 -5.85 19.82 27.25
CA ALA A 20 -6.16 18.66 28.07
C ALA A 20 -5.29 17.45 27.69
N ALA A 21 -5.17 16.48 28.60
CA ALA A 21 -4.63 15.18 28.24
C ALA A 21 -5.52 14.53 27.17
N PHE A 22 -4.91 14.05 26.08
CA PHE A 22 -5.64 13.33 25.05
C PHE A 22 -6.11 11.98 25.60
N PRO A 23 -7.43 11.72 25.67
CA PRO A 23 -7.91 10.42 26.07
C PRO A 23 -7.54 9.40 24.99
N LEU A 24 -6.73 8.41 25.35
CA LEU A 24 -6.47 7.27 24.49
C LEU A 24 -7.69 6.34 24.56
N VAL A 25 -8.28 6.08 23.40
CA VAL A 25 -9.40 5.14 23.26
C VAL A 25 -8.86 3.82 22.76
N ASP A 26 -9.11 2.75 23.52
CA ASP A 26 -8.85 1.39 23.05
C ASP A 26 -10.03 0.94 22.17
N ILE A 27 -9.84 1.00 20.85
CA ILE A 27 -10.89 0.60 19.90
C ILE A 27 -11.18 -0.91 19.93
N THR A 28 -10.27 -1.73 20.47
CA THR A 28 -10.42 -3.19 20.43
C THR A 28 -11.55 -3.70 21.33
N VAL A 29 -11.87 -2.96 22.39
CA VAL A 29 -12.95 -3.27 23.34
C VAL A 29 -14.28 -2.61 22.99
N VAL A 30 -14.30 -1.68 22.02
CA VAL A 30 -15.53 -1.00 21.60
C VAL A 30 -16.35 -1.94 20.71
N PRO A 31 -17.63 -2.21 21.02
CA PRO A 31 -18.49 -3.06 20.18
C PRO A 31 -18.68 -2.51 18.76
N ASP A 32 -18.80 -3.39 17.76
CA ASP A 32 -18.93 -2.97 16.35
C ASP A 32 -20.20 -2.14 16.09
N ASP A 33 -21.30 -2.47 16.78
CA ASP A 33 -22.58 -1.75 16.74
C ASP A 33 -22.49 -0.34 17.35
N VAL A 34 -21.50 -0.10 18.20
CA VAL A 34 -21.15 1.24 18.69
C VAL A 34 -20.25 1.95 17.66
N ILE A 35 -19.23 1.27 17.12
CA ILE A 35 -18.32 1.84 16.11
C ILE A 35 -19.10 2.37 14.90
N VAL A 36 -20.09 1.64 14.40
CA VAL A 36 -20.86 2.08 13.22
C VAL A 36 -21.58 3.43 13.42
N GLN A 37 -21.79 3.86 14.67
CA GLN A 37 -22.44 5.13 15.00
C GLN A 37 -21.45 6.32 14.96
N HIS A 38 -20.14 6.07 14.90
CA HIS A 38 -19.10 7.10 14.87
C HIS A 38 -19.00 7.83 13.50
N ARG A 39 -19.97 7.63 12.60
CA ARG A 39 -20.12 8.30 11.30
C ARG A 39 -18.83 8.23 10.47
N ARG A 40 -18.18 9.37 10.25
CA ARG A 40 -17.03 9.50 9.34
C ARG A 40 -15.82 8.69 9.81
N VAL A 41 -15.63 8.49 11.10
CA VAL A 41 -14.44 7.79 11.62
C VAL A 41 -14.64 6.28 11.68
N ALA A 42 -15.90 5.84 11.68
CA ALA A 42 -16.30 4.45 11.92
C ALA A 42 -15.64 3.45 10.97
N LEU A 43 -15.49 3.79 9.68
CA LEU A 43 -14.86 2.87 8.71
C LEU A 43 -13.40 2.58 9.07
N LEU A 44 -12.65 3.62 9.42
CA LEU A 44 -11.25 3.46 9.79
C LEU A 44 -11.10 2.75 11.13
N GLU A 45 -11.96 3.06 12.09
CA GLU A 45 -12.00 2.39 13.39
C GLU A 45 -12.33 0.91 13.27
N LEU A 46 -13.31 0.55 12.44
CA LEU A 46 -13.69 -0.85 12.21
C LEU A 46 -12.54 -1.62 11.56
N ILE A 47 -11.90 -1.05 10.52
CA ILE A 47 -10.72 -1.67 9.88
C ILE A 47 -9.57 -1.79 10.88
N GLN A 48 -9.31 -0.77 11.69
CA GLN A 48 -8.20 -0.75 12.64
C GLN A 48 -8.41 -1.73 13.79
N LYS A 49 -9.64 -1.83 14.33
CA LYS A 49 -10.02 -2.84 15.32
C LYS A 49 -9.72 -4.24 14.81
N HIS A 50 -10.07 -4.50 13.56
CA HIS A 50 -9.98 -5.80 12.93
C HIS A 50 -8.71 -5.99 12.09
N ILE A 51 -7.67 -5.17 12.30
CA ILE A 51 -6.45 -5.17 11.49
C ILE A 51 -5.69 -6.51 11.51
N ARG A 52 -5.94 -7.34 12.53
CA ARG A 52 -5.34 -8.68 12.71
C ARG A 52 -6.26 -9.82 12.27
N GLN A 53 -7.49 -9.53 11.87
CA GLN A 53 -8.43 -10.51 11.37
C GLN A 53 -7.97 -10.98 9.98
N ARG A 54 -7.91 -12.29 9.77
CA ARG A 54 -7.39 -12.87 8.52
C ARG A 54 -8.37 -12.81 7.36
N ASP A 55 -9.66 -12.74 7.67
CA ASP A 55 -10.72 -12.71 6.68
C ASP A 55 -11.67 -11.54 6.93
N LEU A 56 -11.53 -10.49 6.12
CA LEU A 56 -12.40 -9.31 6.20
C LEU A 56 -13.80 -9.58 5.62
N MET A 57 -14.02 -10.73 4.98
CA MET A 57 -15.36 -11.11 4.53
C MET A 57 -16.34 -11.25 5.70
N GLU A 58 -15.86 -11.58 6.89
CA GLU A 58 -16.68 -11.65 8.11
C GLU A 58 -17.24 -10.28 8.50
N LEU A 59 -16.63 -9.17 8.03
CA LEU A 59 -17.07 -7.81 8.31
C LEU A 59 -17.92 -7.17 7.21
N ILE A 60 -18.25 -7.94 6.17
CA ILE A 60 -18.89 -7.37 4.98
C ILE A 60 -20.22 -6.69 5.31
N ASP A 61 -20.97 -7.21 6.29
CA ASP A 61 -22.24 -6.62 6.73
C ASP A 61 -22.02 -5.22 7.33
N GLN A 62 -21.10 -5.05 8.28
CA GLN A 62 -20.83 -3.74 8.88
C GLN A 62 -20.22 -2.76 7.86
N LEU A 63 -19.34 -3.25 6.98
CA LEU A 63 -18.72 -2.41 5.94
C LEU A 63 -19.75 -1.90 4.94
N VAL A 64 -20.68 -2.75 4.50
CA VAL A 64 -21.79 -2.33 3.62
C VAL A 64 -22.63 -1.25 4.28
N VAL A 65 -22.98 -1.41 5.56
CA VAL A 65 -23.74 -0.40 6.31
C VAL A 65 -23.00 0.94 6.29
N LEU A 66 -21.71 0.95 6.62
CA LEU A 66 -20.90 2.17 6.70
C LEU A 66 -20.71 2.88 5.36
N LEU A 67 -20.65 2.10 4.27
CA LEU A 67 -20.46 2.63 2.94
C LEU A 67 -21.78 3.14 2.35
N VAL A 68 -22.91 2.46 2.63
CA VAL A 68 -24.26 2.89 2.18
C VAL A 68 -24.72 4.16 2.89
N THR A 69 -24.36 4.35 4.17
CA THR A 69 -24.69 5.59 4.90
C THR A 69 -23.87 6.81 4.45
N GLU A 70 -23.10 6.69 3.36
CA GLU A 70 -22.22 7.72 2.79
C GLU A 70 -21.28 8.37 3.82
N CYS A 71 -20.98 7.64 4.90
CA CYS A 71 -20.09 8.12 5.95
C CYS A 71 -18.62 8.10 5.49
N ALA A 72 -18.31 7.29 4.48
CA ALA A 72 -16.97 7.10 3.94
C ALA A 72 -16.70 7.95 2.68
N ASN A 73 -15.59 8.69 2.71
CA ASN A 73 -15.06 9.37 1.53
C ASN A 73 -14.13 8.45 0.69
N ASP A 74 -13.74 8.92 -0.50
CA ASP A 74 -12.90 8.15 -1.43
C ASP A 74 -11.57 7.72 -0.81
N SER A 75 -10.94 8.57 0.01
CA SER A 75 -9.68 8.23 0.68
C SER A 75 -9.87 7.09 1.67
N GLN A 76 -11.01 7.03 2.37
CA GLN A 76 -11.31 5.96 3.32
C GLN A 76 -11.68 4.66 2.61
N ILE A 77 -12.41 4.73 1.49
CA ILE A 77 -12.66 3.56 0.63
C ILE A 77 -11.33 3.06 0.05
N THR A 78 -10.46 3.96 -0.41
CA THR A 78 -9.12 3.62 -0.90
C THR A 78 -8.29 2.93 0.20
N ALA A 79 -8.36 3.43 1.44
CA ALA A 79 -7.68 2.79 2.58
C ALA A 79 -8.22 1.37 2.86
N LEU A 80 -9.54 1.18 2.82
CA LEU A 80 -10.16 -0.15 2.93
C LEU A 80 -9.65 -1.11 1.85
N LEU A 81 -9.68 -0.69 0.58
CA LEU A 81 -9.27 -1.55 -0.53
C LEU A 81 -7.78 -1.88 -0.48
N ASN A 82 -6.93 -0.90 -0.15
CA ASN A 82 -5.49 -1.12 0.04
C ASN A 82 -5.22 -2.09 1.19
N TYR A 83 -5.94 -1.97 2.31
CA TYR A 83 -5.78 -2.89 3.42
C TYR A 83 -6.08 -4.34 3.02
N ILE A 84 -7.17 -4.56 2.28
CA ILE A 84 -7.55 -5.90 1.79
C ILE A 84 -6.50 -6.44 0.82
N LEU A 85 -5.99 -5.59 -0.08
CA LEU A 85 -4.95 -5.96 -1.03
C LEU A 85 -3.62 -6.34 -0.33
N LEU A 86 -3.27 -5.67 0.77
CA LEU A 86 -2.04 -5.93 1.53
C LEU A 86 -2.13 -7.18 2.42
N THR A 87 -3.32 -7.52 2.90
CA THR A 87 -3.53 -8.63 3.84
C THR A 87 -4.03 -9.91 3.19
N GLY A 88 -4.67 -9.80 2.01
CA GLY A 88 -5.17 -10.91 1.22
C GLY A 88 -4.33 -11.24 0.00
N ASP A 89 -4.71 -12.32 -0.68
CA ASP A 89 -4.26 -12.60 -2.05
C ASP A 89 -5.24 -12.02 -3.07
N GLU A 90 -4.87 -12.11 -4.34
CA GLU A 90 -5.69 -11.62 -5.45
C GLU A 90 -7.11 -12.24 -5.48
N ALA A 91 -7.22 -13.53 -5.12
CA ALA A 91 -8.50 -14.23 -5.13
C ALA A 91 -9.46 -13.66 -4.06
N ARG A 92 -8.96 -13.45 -2.84
CA ARG A 92 -9.72 -12.83 -1.74
C ARG A 92 -10.09 -11.39 -2.04
N PHE A 93 -9.18 -10.61 -2.61
CA PHE A 93 -9.48 -9.24 -3.03
C PHE A 93 -10.62 -9.20 -4.05
N LYS A 94 -10.54 -10.03 -5.10
CA LYS A 94 -11.61 -10.12 -6.13
C LYS A 94 -12.95 -10.57 -5.55
N ALA A 95 -12.94 -11.57 -4.66
CA ALA A 95 -14.15 -12.04 -3.99
C ALA A 95 -14.80 -10.93 -3.15
N PHE A 96 -14.00 -10.19 -2.39
CA PHE A 96 -14.46 -9.07 -1.58
C PHE A 96 -15.07 -7.94 -2.43
N ILE A 97 -14.37 -7.49 -3.48
CA ILE A 97 -14.89 -6.46 -4.39
C ILE A 97 -16.20 -6.91 -5.04
N SER A 98 -16.27 -8.16 -5.49
CA SER A 98 -17.48 -8.72 -6.08
C SER A 98 -18.64 -8.71 -5.09
N GLU A 99 -18.43 -9.13 -3.85
CA GLU A 99 -19.50 -9.15 -2.85
C GLU A 99 -19.93 -7.74 -2.45
N LEU A 100 -18.98 -6.82 -2.30
CA LEU A 100 -19.26 -5.43 -1.96
C LEU A 100 -20.09 -4.74 -3.05
N THR A 101 -19.68 -4.89 -4.32
CA THR A 101 -20.41 -4.30 -5.45
C THR A 101 -21.75 -4.97 -5.73
N ARG A 102 -21.89 -6.27 -5.42
CA ARG A 102 -23.19 -6.98 -5.48
C ARG A 102 -24.20 -6.42 -4.48
N ARG A 103 -23.76 -6.14 -3.25
CA ARG A 103 -24.62 -5.58 -2.20
C ARG A 103 -24.89 -4.09 -2.34
N MET A 104 -24.01 -3.38 -3.04
CA MET A 104 -24.08 -1.93 -3.20
C MET A 104 -24.04 -1.51 -4.68
N PRO A 105 -25.06 -1.86 -5.49
CA PRO A 105 -25.04 -1.64 -6.93
C PRO A 105 -24.89 -0.16 -7.30
N HIS A 106 -25.45 0.77 -6.53
CA HIS A 106 -25.32 2.22 -6.74
C HIS A 106 -23.90 2.75 -6.51
N HIS A 107 -23.06 2.05 -5.73
CA HIS A 107 -21.68 2.44 -5.44
C HIS A 107 -20.66 1.71 -6.31
N ARG A 108 -21.11 0.78 -7.17
CA ARG A 108 -20.25 -0.09 -7.96
C ARG A 108 -19.25 0.69 -8.80
N GLU A 109 -19.72 1.68 -9.57
CA GLU A 109 -18.85 2.47 -10.45
C GLU A 109 -17.74 3.17 -9.66
N ARG A 110 -18.09 3.80 -8.53
CA ARG A 110 -17.15 4.48 -7.64
C ARG A 110 -16.11 3.51 -7.06
N ILE A 111 -16.54 2.35 -6.57
CA ILE A 111 -15.64 1.31 -6.03
C ILE A 111 -14.71 0.77 -7.12
N MET A 112 -15.25 0.46 -8.30
CA MET A 112 -14.47 -0.05 -9.43
C MET A 112 -13.44 0.97 -9.91
N THR A 113 -13.80 2.25 -9.96
CA THR A 113 -12.89 3.34 -10.33
C THR A 113 -11.70 3.42 -9.37
N ILE A 114 -11.95 3.31 -8.06
CA ILE A 114 -10.89 3.29 -7.05
C ILE A 114 -10.03 2.03 -7.20
N ALA A 115 -10.65 0.86 -7.39
CA ALA A 115 -9.94 -0.40 -7.57
C ALA A 115 -9.04 -0.40 -8.83
N GLU A 116 -9.53 0.13 -9.95
CA GLU A 116 -8.76 0.30 -11.18
C GLU A 116 -7.58 1.25 -10.99
N ARG A 117 -7.77 2.35 -10.24
CA ARG A 117 -6.68 3.27 -9.91
C ARG A 117 -5.59 2.56 -9.11
N ILE A 118 -5.97 1.82 -8.06
CA ILE A 118 -5.02 1.04 -7.25
C ILE A 118 -4.25 0.04 -8.13
N HIS A 119 -4.94 -0.67 -9.02
CA HIS A 119 -4.31 -1.61 -9.95
C HIS A 119 -3.30 -0.92 -10.88
N ASN A 120 -3.70 0.20 -11.49
CA ASN A 120 -2.84 0.96 -12.40
C ASN A 120 -1.61 1.54 -11.69
N ASP A 121 -1.77 2.07 -10.48
CA ASP A 121 -0.68 2.56 -9.65
C ASP A 121 0.31 1.42 -9.34
N GLY A 122 -0.21 0.25 -8.96
CA GLY A 122 0.59 -0.95 -8.74
C GLY A 122 1.36 -1.40 -9.99
N TRP A 123 0.71 -1.39 -11.15
CA TRP A 123 1.34 -1.74 -12.43
C TRP A 123 2.46 -0.76 -12.81
N LEU A 124 2.21 0.55 -12.67
CA LEU A 124 3.21 1.58 -12.96
C LEU A 124 4.43 1.46 -12.04
N LEU A 125 4.20 1.27 -10.74
CA LEU A 125 5.27 1.04 -9.76
C LEU A 125 6.07 -0.22 -10.10
N GLY A 126 5.39 -1.31 -10.45
CA GLY A 126 6.02 -2.56 -10.87
C GLY A 126 6.88 -2.38 -12.12
N ARG A 127 6.38 -1.68 -13.13
CA ARG A 127 7.11 -1.38 -14.37
C ARG A 127 8.33 -0.50 -14.12
N GLU A 128 8.21 0.54 -13.29
CA GLU A 128 9.33 1.41 -12.97
C GLU A 128 10.41 0.67 -12.18
N ARG A 129 9.98 -0.15 -11.21
CA ARG A 129 10.87 -1.01 -10.43
C ARG A 129 11.61 -2.00 -11.33
N GLY A 130 10.89 -2.73 -12.18
CA GLY A 130 11.47 -3.67 -13.13
C GLY A 130 12.44 -3.00 -14.10
N ARG A 131 12.16 -1.78 -14.55
CA ARG A 131 13.10 -1.01 -15.39
C ARG A 131 14.38 -0.63 -14.63
N LYS A 132 14.27 -0.22 -13.37
CA LYS A 132 15.45 0.13 -12.53
C LYS A 132 16.27 -1.11 -12.22
N GLU A 133 15.62 -2.20 -11.80
CA GLU A 133 16.27 -3.48 -11.50
C GLU A 133 16.92 -4.05 -12.76
N GLY A 134 16.22 -4.07 -13.90
CA GLY A 134 16.77 -4.55 -15.17
C GLY A 134 17.97 -3.73 -15.68
N LYS A 135 17.99 -2.41 -15.45
CA LYS A 135 19.15 -1.58 -15.77
C LYS A 135 20.37 -1.96 -14.91
N VAL A 136 20.18 -2.09 -13.60
CA VAL A 136 21.25 -2.46 -12.66
C VAL A 136 21.76 -3.88 -12.95
N GLU A 137 20.85 -4.82 -13.20
CA GLU A 137 21.20 -6.21 -13.54
C GLU A 137 21.92 -6.30 -14.88
N GLY A 138 21.49 -5.53 -15.88
CA GLY A 138 22.15 -5.44 -17.19
C GLY A 138 23.56 -4.86 -17.10
N GLU A 139 23.75 -3.78 -16.33
CA GLU A 139 25.07 -3.19 -16.06
C GLU A 139 25.97 -4.21 -15.34
N ARG A 140 25.48 -4.88 -14.29
CA ARG A 140 26.24 -5.93 -13.59
C ARG A 140 26.60 -7.08 -14.51
N SER A 141 25.67 -7.53 -15.36
CA SER A 141 25.90 -8.62 -16.31
C SER A 141 26.99 -8.27 -17.31
N LEU A 142 27.01 -7.04 -17.82
CA LEU A 142 28.07 -6.55 -18.70
C LEU A 142 29.44 -6.53 -18.00
N LEU A 143 29.51 -6.05 -16.76
CA LEU A 143 30.77 -6.01 -16.01
C LEU A 143 31.29 -7.41 -15.70
N ARG A 144 30.41 -8.36 -15.37
CA ARG A 144 30.77 -9.78 -15.21
C ARG A 144 31.35 -10.35 -16.50
N LEU A 145 30.71 -10.06 -17.64
CA LEU A 145 31.20 -10.50 -18.95
C LEU A 145 32.60 -9.92 -19.25
N LEU A 146 32.83 -8.64 -18.95
CA LEU A 146 34.15 -8.01 -19.11
C LEU A 146 35.21 -8.70 -18.26
N LEU A 147 34.93 -8.96 -16.98
CA LEU A 147 35.84 -9.68 -16.08
C LEU A 147 36.14 -11.10 -16.59
N GLN A 148 35.11 -11.85 -17.02
CA GLN A 148 35.27 -13.19 -17.59
C GLN A 148 36.10 -13.20 -18.89
N ASN A 149 36.09 -12.11 -19.65
CA ASN A 149 36.91 -11.93 -20.86
C ASN A 149 38.28 -11.30 -20.58
N GLY A 150 38.69 -11.20 -19.31
CA GLY A 150 40.03 -10.76 -18.91
C GLY A 150 40.22 -9.25 -18.83
N ALA A 151 39.14 -8.47 -18.73
CA ALA A 151 39.25 -7.04 -18.44
C ALA A 151 39.86 -6.81 -17.04
N ASP A 152 40.74 -5.82 -16.94
CA ASP A 152 41.43 -5.45 -15.70
C ASP A 152 40.42 -4.90 -14.64
N PRO A 153 40.32 -5.53 -13.46
CA PRO A 153 39.45 -5.07 -12.38
C PRO A 153 39.74 -3.63 -11.91
N GLU A 154 41.00 -3.19 -11.90
CA GLU A 154 41.36 -1.82 -11.50
C GLU A 154 40.87 -0.80 -12.52
N TRP A 155 40.97 -1.14 -13.81
CA TRP A 155 40.40 -0.33 -14.89
C TRP A 155 38.88 -0.21 -14.73
N ILE A 156 38.18 -1.32 -14.47
CA ILE A 156 36.74 -1.31 -14.25
C ILE A 156 36.39 -0.41 -13.07
N GLN A 157 37.04 -0.57 -11.91
CA GLN A 157 36.80 0.29 -10.73
C GLN A 157 36.99 1.77 -11.05
N ARG A 158 38.08 2.11 -11.77
CA ARG A 158 38.41 3.50 -12.11
C ARG A 158 37.34 4.18 -12.97
N TYR A 159 36.73 3.46 -13.92
CA TYR A 159 35.78 4.04 -14.88
C TYR A 159 34.31 3.84 -14.49
N THR A 160 34.00 2.83 -13.68
CA THR A 160 32.64 2.58 -13.17
C THR A 160 32.39 3.20 -11.78
N GLY A 161 33.47 3.53 -11.05
CA GLY A 161 33.40 4.06 -9.68
C GLY A 161 32.97 3.02 -8.63
N LEU A 162 32.99 1.72 -8.97
CA LEU A 162 32.62 0.66 -8.04
C LEU A 162 33.61 0.52 -6.89
N SER A 163 33.09 0.27 -5.68
CA SER A 163 33.92 -0.07 -4.52
C SER A 163 34.49 -1.49 -4.64
N ALA A 164 35.52 -1.80 -3.83
CA ALA A 164 36.07 -3.15 -3.74
C ALA A 164 35.00 -4.20 -3.37
N GLU A 165 34.08 -3.85 -2.47
CA GLU A 165 32.95 -4.71 -2.07
C GLU A 165 31.98 -4.97 -3.24
N GLN A 166 31.68 -3.93 -4.03
CA GLN A 166 30.81 -4.06 -5.20
C GLN A 166 31.47 -4.88 -6.31
N MET A 167 32.78 -4.77 -6.47
CA MET A 167 33.55 -5.63 -7.39
C MET A 167 33.56 -7.08 -6.95
N GLN A 168 33.70 -7.35 -5.64
CA GLN A 168 33.65 -8.70 -5.10
C GLN A 168 32.28 -9.37 -5.33
N ALA A 169 31.20 -8.59 -5.37
CA ALA A 169 29.86 -9.08 -5.72
C ALA A 169 29.70 -9.44 -7.22
N LEU A 170 30.64 -9.04 -8.09
CA LEU A 170 30.66 -9.42 -9.50
C LEU A 170 31.37 -10.76 -9.76
N ASP A 171 32.20 -11.26 -8.83
CA ASP A 171 32.87 -12.57 -8.97
C ASP A 171 31.90 -13.76 -8.90
N GLN A 172 30.66 -13.53 -8.46
CA GLN A 172 29.64 -14.57 -8.50
C GLN A 172 29.21 -14.86 -9.95
N PRO A 173 29.06 -16.14 -10.33
CA PRO A 173 28.61 -16.51 -11.67
C PRO A 173 27.27 -15.85 -12.02
N LEU A 174 27.06 -15.57 -13.31
CA LEU A 174 25.78 -15.06 -13.81
C LEU A 174 24.66 -16.00 -13.36
N PRO A 175 23.56 -15.49 -12.76
CA PRO A 175 22.41 -16.33 -12.50
C PRO A 175 21.96 -16.95 -13.83
N GLU A 176 21.61 -18.24 -13.83
CA GLU A 176 21.06 -18.88 -15.02
C GLU A 176 19.88 -18.06 -15.52
N SER A 177 19.87 -17.78 -16.81
CA SER A 177 18.72 -17.19 -17.49
C SER A 177 17.54 -18.14 -17.34
N LYS A 178 16.74 -17.93 -16.29
CA LYS A 178 15.40 -18.50 -16.22
C LYS A 178 14.59 -17.78 -17.27
N ARG A 179 14.49 -18.38 -18.47
CA ARG A 179 13.40 -18.04 -19.38
C ARG A 179 12.11 -18.39 -18.65
N ASP A 180 11.36 -17.37 -18.25
CA ASP A 180 10.03 -17.58 -17.70
C ASP A 180 9.16 -18.22 -18.80
N PRO A 181 8.57 -19.41 -18.57
CA PRO A 181 7.81 -20.15 -19.59
C PRO A 181 6.58 -19.44 -20.14
N TRP A 182 6.18 -18.31 -19.55
CA TRP A 182 4.92 -17.61 -19.84
C TRP A 182 5.02 -16.56 -20.95
N ILE A 183 6.20 -16.32 -21.50
CA ILE A 183 6.37 -15.48 -22.69
C ILE A 183 6.49 -16.40 -23.91
N GLU A 184 5.36 -16.95 -24.34
CA GLU A 184 5.22 -17.47 -25.70
C GLU A 184 5.02 -16.27 -26.65
N TYR A 185 5.90 -16.15 -27.64
CA TYR A 185 5.84 -15.15 -28.72
C TYR A 185 4.75 -15.47 -29.74
#